data_AF-W2HJQ4-F1
#
_entry.id   AF-W2HJQ4-F1
#
_cell.length_a   1.000
_cell.length_b   1.000
_cell.length_c   1.000
_cell.angle_alpha   90.00
_cell.angle_beta   90.00
_cell.angle_gamma   90.00
#
_symmetry.space_group_name_H-M   'P 1'
#
loop_
_entity.id
_entity.type
_entity.pdbx_description
1 polymer ?
#
loop_
_entity_poly.entity_id
_entity_poly.type
_entity_poly.pdbx_seq_one_letter_code
_entity_poly.pdbx_strand_id
1 'polypeptide(L)'
;MASTNRTALITGSTRGIDLAFANHYAKADWNVIGTARTNNNAEKLNALAPFKIVVIDTSYETSILEAARQLEVQPIDLLINNAVIGIPSELETGTKDALMKRFEVNTAGPFLVTRALLPNLQLAAKTNGGASVVQLSSYLGSIGSFTAKTTGFFEQAGYGYPSSKAALNIITRSLAFDLQSCRCALDT
;
A
#
# COMPACT_ATOMS: atom_id res chain seq x y z
N MET A 1 -28.31 16.69 -5.27
CA MET A 1 -27.45 15.54 -5.63
C MET A 1 -26.64 15.23 -4.40
N ALA A 2 -26.74 14.03 -3.82
CA ALA A 2 -25.92 13.67 -2.66
C ALA A 2 -24.45 13.79 -3.09
N SER A 3 -23.64 14.57 -2.38
CA SER A 3 -22.19 14.52 -2.58
C SER A 3 -21.76 13.09 -2.27
N THR A 4 -21.31 12.35 -3.27
CA THR A 4 -20.77 11.02 -3.04
C THR A 4 -19.49 11.19 -2.22
N ASN A 5 -19.48 10.70 -0.98
CA ASN A 5 -18.30 10.76 -0.13
C ASN A 5 -17.12 10.11 -0.84
N ARG A 6 -15.95 10.76 -0.75
CA ARG A 6 -14.71 10.24 -1.32
C ARG A 6 -14.35 8.90 -0.68
N THR A 7 -13.70 8.03 -1.44
CA THR A 7 -13.38 6.66 -1.02
C THR A 7 -11.87 6.49 -0.85
N ALA A 8 -11.45 5.99 0.31
CA ALA A 8 -10.07 5.63 0.60
C ALA A 8 -9.94 4.12 0.77
N LEU A 9 -9.05 3.48 0.01
CA LEU A 9 -8.65 2.08 0.21
C LEU A 9 -7.28 2.03 0.88
N ILE A 10 -7.17 1.34 2.02
CA ILE A 10 -5.91 1.23 2.78
C ILE A 10 -5.50 -0.24 2.89
N THR A 11 -4.35 -0.59 2.32
CA THR A 11 -3.83 -1.96 2.43
C THR A 11 -3.25 -2.23 3.81
N GLY A 12 -3.55 -3.38 4.41
CA GLY A 12 -2.98 -3.77 5.71
C GLY A 12 -3.60 -3.08 6.94
N SER A 13 -4.75 -2.42 6.77
CA SER A 13 -5.49 -1.55 7.73
C SER A 13 -5.90 -2.11 9.10
N THR A 14 -5.41 -3.27 9.49
CA THR A 14 -5.76 -3.94 10.77
C THR A 14 -5.00 -3.44 11.99
N ARG A 15 -3.87 -2.74 11.83
CA ARG A 15 -3.01 -2.28 12.94
C ARG A 15 -2.13 -1.09 12.54
N GLY A 16 -1.45 -0.53 13.54
CA GLY A 16 -0.37 0.45 13.33
C GLY A 16 -0.81 1.70 12.57
N ILE A 17 0.07 2.18 11.70
CA ILE A 17 -0.13 3.39 10.87
C ILE A 17 -1.36 3.23 9.96
N ASP A 18 -1.63 2.04 9.46
CA ASP A 18 -2.74 1.81 8.52
C ASP A 18 -4.10 1.91 9.16
N LEU A 19 -4.23 1.36 10.37
CA LEU A 19 -5.43 1.53 11.17
C LEU A 19 -5.63 3.00 11.54
N ALA A 20 -4.54 3.75 11.77
CA ALA A 20 -4.62 5.19 12.03
C ALA A 20 -5.09 5.96 10.78
N PHE A 21 -4.64 5.61 9.58
CA PHE A 21 -5.19 6.16 8.34
C PHE A 21 -6.66 5.83 8.17
N ALA A 22 -7.05 4.56 8.36
CA ALA A 22 -8.45 4.16 8.28
C ALA A 22 -9.33 4.97 9.25
N ASN A 23 -8.90 5.13 10.51
CA ASN A 23 -9.60 5.93 11.50
C ASN A 23 -9.64 7.42 11.13
N HIS A 24 -8.55 7.97 10.60
CA HIS A 24 -8.49 9.36 10.16
C HIS A 24 -9.51 9.64 9.05
N TYR A 25 -9.52 8.82 7.99
CA TYR A 25 -10.44 8.99 6.87
C TYR A 25 -11.89 8.70 7.25
N ALA A 26 -12.14 7.73 8.14
CA ALA A 26 -13.48 7.48 8.68
C ALA A 26 -14.02 8.71 9.44
N LYS A 27 -13.18 9.35 10.27
CA LYS A 27 -13.53 10.59 10.99
C LYS A 27 -13.69 11.81 10.08
N ALA A 28 -13.14 11.76 8.87
CA ALA A 28 -13.27 12.79 7.85
C ALA A 28 -14.48 12.53 6.93
N ASP A 29 -15.37 11.58 7.28
CA ASP A 29 -16.54 11.17 6.51
C ASP A 29 -16.22 10.58 5.12
N TRP A 30 -15.03 10.00 4.93
CA TRP A 30 -14.71 9.24 3.72
C TRP A 30 -15.26 7.81 3.83
N ASN A 31 -15.62 7.23 2.68
CA ASN A 31 -15.89 5.80 2.57
C ASN A 31 -14.57 5.04 2.70
N VAL A 32 -14.33 4.42 3.86
CA VAL A 32 -13.12 3.64 4.10
C VAL A 32 -13.31 2.20 3.64
N ILE A 33 -12.47 1.77 2.71
CA ILE A 33 -12.29 0.37 2.35
C ILE A 33 -11.02 -0.13 3.05
N GLY A 34 -11.21 -0.82 4.16
CA GLY A 34 -10.11 -1.47 4.87
C GLY A 34 -9.74 -2.80 4.22
N THR A 35 -8.46 -3.15 4.22
CA THR A 35 -8.04 -4.51 3.86
C THR A 35 -7.41 -5.28 5.01
N ALA A 36 -7.64 -6.59 4.99
CA ALA A 36 -7.08 -7.57 5.91
C ALA A 36 -6.67 -8.84 5.16
N ARG A 37 -5.83 -9.68 5.76
CA ARG A 37 -5.60 -11.06 5.28
C ARG A 37 -6.63 -11.97 5.94
N THR A 38 -6.93 -13.12 5.34
CA THR A 38 -7.97 -14.07 5.80
C THR A 38 -7.85 -14.42 7.29
N ASN A 39 -6.64 -14.60 7.80
CA ASN A 39 -6.40 -15.03 9.19
C ASN A 39 -5.96 -13.89 10.11
N ASN A 40 -6.22 -12.63 9.73
CA ASN A 40 -5.79 -11.48 10.50
C ASN A 40 -6.87 -11.01 11.49
N ASN A 41 -6.49 -10.55 12.67
CA ASN A 41 -7.44 -9.92 13.59
C ASN A 41 -7.84 -8.54 13.04
N ALA A 42 -9.10 -8.41 12.61
CA ALA A 42 -9.68 -7.18 12.09
C ALA A 42 -10.64 -6.48 13.08
N GLU A 43 -10.69 -6.87 14.36
CA GLU A 43 -11.59 -6.30 15.38
C GLU A 43 -11.48 -4.77 15.46
N LYS A 44 -10.26 -4.25 15.54
CA LYS A 44 -10.03 -2.80 15.61
C LYS A 44 -10.47 -2.08 14.34
N LEU A 45 -10.31 -2.70 13.18
CA LEU A 45 -10.77 -2.16 11.90
C LEU A 45 -12.30 -2.18 11.84
N ASN A 46 -12.93 -3.29 12.23
CA ASN A 46 -14.39 -3.42 12.32
C ASN A 46 -15.00 -2.37 13.26
N ALA A 47 -14.34 -2.06 14.38
CA ALA A 47 -14.78 -1.04 15.32
C ALA A 47 -14.83 0.38 14.73
N LEU A 48 -14.15 0.62 13.59
CA LEU A 48 -14.24 1.88 12.85
C LEU A 48 -15.47 1.97 11.95
N ALA A 49 -16.26 0.89 11.85
CA ALA A 49 -17.39 0.76 10.92
C ALA A 49 -17.04 1.20 9.48
N PRO A 50 -15.98 0.62 8.87
CA PRO A 50 -15.57 0.99 7.51
C PRO A 50 -16.70 0.65 6.52
N PHE A 51 -16.73 1.39 5.42
CA PHE A 51 -17.67 1.15 4.33
C PHE A 51 -17.59 -0.29 3.79
N LYS A 52 -16.37 -0.83 3.69
CA LYS A 52 -16.14 -2.23 3.29
C LYS A 52 -14.85 -2.76 3.89
N ILE A 53 -14.79 -4.07 4.13
CA ILE A 53 -13.54 -4.79 4.37
C ILE A 53 -13.33 -5.79 3.24
N VAL A 54 -12.14 -5.79 2.63
CA VAL A 54 -11.77 -6.69 1.54
C VAL A 54 -10.53 -7.49 1.91
N VAL A 55 -10.49 -8.75 1.50
CA VAL A 55 -9.32 -9.59 1.72
C VAL A 55 -8.25 -9.28 0.68
N ILE A 56 -7.09 -8.78 1.12
CA ILE A 56 -5.91 -8.59 0.27
C ILE A 56 -4.68 -9.12 1.02
N ASP A 57 -4.06 -10.15 0.47
CA ASP A 57 -2.65 -10.47 0.75
C ASP A 57 -1.80 -10.01 -0.44
N THR A 58 -0.98 -8.97 -0.21
CA THR A 58 -0.16 -8.36 -1.25
C THR A 58 0.95 -9.26 -1.77
N SER A 59 1.21 -10.40 -1.10
CA SER A 59 2.13 -11.42 -1.60
C SER A 59 1.56 -12.28 -2.71
N TYR A 60 0.23 -12.33 -2.86
CA TYR A 60 -0.45 -13.25 -3.76
C TYR A 60 -1.25 -12.47 -4.80
N GLU A 61 -0.79 -12.51 -6.06
CA GLU A 61 -1.46 -11.82 -7.17
C GLU A 61 -2.93 -12.27 -7.31
N THR A 62 -3.22 -13.54 -7.07
CA THR A 62 -4.60 -14.07 -7.08
C THR A 62 -5.50 -13.42 -6.02
N SER A 63 -4.97 -13.12 -4.83
CA SER A 63 -5.72 -12.39 -3.79
C SER A 63 -6.02 -10.96 -4.22
N ILE A 64 -5.07 -10.30 -4.90
CA ILE A 64 -5.23 -8.93 -5.38
C ILE A 64 -6.29 -8.87 -6.50
N LEU A 65 -6.24 -9.81 -7.44
CA LEU A 65 -7.20 -9.88 -8.55
C LEU A 65 -8.61 -10.18 -8.05
N GLU A 66 -8.77 -11.08 -7.08
CA GLU A 66 -10.07 -11.37 -6.48
C GLU A 66 -10.63 -10.15 -5.74
N ALA A 67 -9.80 -9.40 -5.02
CA ALA A 67 -10.20 -8.16 -4.39
C ALA A 67 -10.65 -7.09 -5.40
N ALA A 68 -9.91 -6.92 -6.49
CA ALA A 68 -10.29 -6.03 -7.58
C ALA A 68 -11.64 -6.44 -8.20
N ARG A 69 -11.85 -7.76 -8.40
CA ARG A 69 -13.13 -8.29 -8.88
C ARG A 69 -14.28 -7.99 -7.92
N GLN A 70 -14.07 -8.13 -6.61
CA GLN A 70 -15.07 -7.80 -5.57
C GLN A 70 -15.36 -6.31 -5.44
N LEU A 71 -14.41 -5.45 -5.83
CA LEU A 71 -14.55 -4.00 -5.80
C LEU A 71 -15.18 -3.44 -7.07
N GLU A 72 -15.29 -4.26 -8.13
CA GLU A 72 -15.89 -3.90 -9.41
C GLU A 72 -15.42 -2.50 -9.86
N VAL A 73 -16.35 -1.62 -10.21
CA VAL A 73 -16.08 -0.22 -10.54
C VAL A 73 -16.52 0.71 -9.39
N GLN A 74 -16.16 0.38 -8.15
CA GLN A 74 -16.23 1.32 -7.03
C GLN A 74 -15.19 2.44 -7.25
N PRO A 75 -15.55 3.73 -7.31
CA PRO A 75 -14.57 4.80 -7.37
C PRO A 75 -13.65 4.76 -6.14
N ILE A 76 -12.32 4.81 -6.34
CA ILE A 76 -11.33 4.93 -5.27
C ILE A 76 -10.55 6.22 -5.49
N ASP A 77 -10.82 7.23 -4.66
CA ASP A 77 -10.16 8.54 -4.71
C ASP A 77 -8.74 8.49 -4.15
N LEU A 78 -8.51 7.61 -3.19
CA LEU A 78 -7.23 7.46 -2.52
C LEU A 78 -6.90 5.99 -2.29
N LEU A 79 -5.79 5.52 -2.85
CA LEU A 79 -5.22 4.21 -2.57
C LEU A 79 -3.95 4.38 -1.73
N ILE A 80 -3.94 3.88 -0.50
CA ILE A 80 -2.76 3.84 0.36
C ILE A 80 -2.23 2.41 0.40
N ASN A 81 -1.06 2.20 -0.21
CA ASN A 81 -0.34 0.96 -0.12
C ASN A 81 0.70 1.01 1.01
N ASN A 82 0.48 0.24 2.08
CA ASN A 82 1.44 0.17 3.18
C ASN A 82 1.71 -1.25 3.72
N ALA A 83 0.98 -2.27 3.26
CA ALA A 83 1.24 -3.65 3.69
C ALA A 83 2.75 -3.98 3.55
N VAL A 84 3.41 -4.23 4.68
CA VAL A 84 4.87 -4.31 4.76
C VAL A 84 5.34 -5.41 5.71
N ILE A 85 6.45 -6.05 5.36
CA ILE A 85 7.21 -6.91 6.27
C ILE A 85 8.64 -6.38 6.46
N GLY A 86 9.08 -6.32 7.71
CA GLY A 86 10.40 -5.82 8.13
C GLY A 86 11.16 -6.88 8.92
N ILE A 87 11.14 -8.13 8.47
CA ILE A 87 11.96 -9.18 9.09
C ILE A 87 13.42 -8.80 8.82
N PRO A 88 14.33 -8.77 9.82
CA PRO A 88 15.76 -8.58 9.55
C PRO A 88 16.35 -9.77 8.79
N SER A 89 17.33 -9.52 7.94
CA SER A 89 18.16 -10.57 7.33
C SER A 89 19.62 -10.15 7.49
N GLU A 90 20.41 -11.00 8.11
CA GLU A 90 21.84 -10.79 8.33
C GLU A 90 22.65 -11.42 7.20
N LEU A 91 23.95 -11.14 7.17
CA LEU A 91 24.85 -11.61 6.11
C LEU A 91 24.95 -13.14 6.13
N GLU A 92 25.02 -13.73 7.32
CA GLU A 92 25.26 -15.15 7.55
C GLU A 92 23.98 -15.99 7.47
N THR A 93 22.83 -15.39 7.81
CA THR A 93 21.54 -16.10 7.93
C THR A 93 20.55 -15.73 6.82
N GLY A 94 20.88 -14.76 5.98
CA GLY A 94 20.04 -14.32 4.88
C GLY A 94 19.81 -15.42 3.85
N THR A 95 18.53 -15.67 3.52
CA THR A 95 18.15 -16.61 2.46
C THR A 95 17.55 -15.88 1.27
N LYS A 96 17.67 -16.49 0.07
CA LYS A 96 16.97 -16.02 -1.13
C LYS A 96 15.48 -15.84 -0.85
N ASP A 97 14.84 -16.83 -0.23
CA ASP A 97 13.39 -16.82 0.00
C ASP A 97 12.99 -15.67 0.93
N ALA A 98 13.76 -15.41 2.00
CA ALA A 98 13.49 -14.29 2.86
C ALA A 98 13.66 -12.94 2.13
N LEU A 99 14.70 -12.79 1.31
CA LEU A 99 14.90 -11.58 0.50
C LEU A 99 13.76 -11.39 -0.50
N MET A 100 13.46 -12.40 -1.30
CA MET A 100 12.39 -12.35 -2.30
C MET A 100 11.03 -12.09 -1.67
N LYS A 101 10.74 -12.68 -0.51
CA LYS A 101 9.47 -12.43 0.19
C LYS A 101 9.27 -10.95 0.53
N ARG A 102 10.34 -10.22 0.86
CA ARG A 102 10.27 -8.77 1.11
C ARG A 102 10.00 -7.99 -0.17
N PHE A 103 10.61 -8.38 -1.29
CA PHE A 103 10.31 -7.77 -2.59
C PHE A 103 8.87 -8.06 -3.03
N GLU A 104 8.38 -9.27 -2.83
CA GLU A 104 6.98 -9.62 -3.12
C GLU A 104 6.02 -8.71 -2.36
N VAL A 105 6.19 -8.56 -1.04
CA VAL A 105 5.25 -7.80 -0.20
C VAL A 105 5.44 -6.30 -0.32
N ASN A 106 6.69 -5.80 -0.24
CA ASN A 106 6.98 -4.38 -0.07
C ASN A 106 7.15 -3.64 -1.41
N THR A 107 7.34 -4.36 -2.51
CA THR A 107 7.70 -3.79 -3.82
C THR A 107 6.69 -4.20 -4.90
N ALA A 108 6.59 -5.49 -5.19
CA ALA A 108 5.70 -6.00 -6.23
C ALA A 108 4.23 -5.87 -5.83
N GLY A 109 3.88 -6.20 -4.58
CA GLY A 109 2.52 -6.11 -4.05
C GLY A 109 1.87 -4.75 -4.27
N PRO A 110 2.48 -3.64 -3.83
CA PRO A 110 1.94 -2.30 -4.06
C PRO A 110 1.77 -1.91 -5.52
N PHE A 111 2.70 -2.35 -6.39
CA PHE A 111 2.56 -2.19 -7.84
C PHE A 111 1.36 -2.97 -8.37
N LEU A 112 1.24 -4.26 -8.01
CA LEU A 112 0.18 -5.15 -8.46
C LEU A 112 -1.20 -4.68 -7.99
N VAL A 113 -1.31 -4.21 -6.74
CA VAL A 113 -2.55 -3.61 -6.22
C VAL A 113 -2.94 -2.37 -7.02
N THR A 114 -1.99 -1.46 -7.26
CA THR A 114 -2.24 -0.26 -8.06
C THR A 114 -2.69 -0.60 -9.48
N ARG A 115 -2.01 -1.56 -10.12
CA ARG A 115 -2.35 -2.03 -11.46
C ARG A 115 -3.75 -2.67 -11.51
N ALA A 116 -4.08 -3.52 -10.54
CA ALA A 116 -5.37 -4.21 -10.49
C ALA A 116 -6.53 -3.25 -10.21
N LEU A 117 -6.30 -2.20 -9.42
CA LEU A 117 -7.30 -1.18 -9.08
C LEU A 117 -7.27 0.05 -10.01
N LEU A 118 -6.50 0.00 -11.10
CA LEU A 118 -6.45 1.08 -12.08
C LEU A 118 -7.84 1.49 -12.60
N PRO A 119 -8.78 0.56 -12.91
CA PRO A 119 -10.13 0.94 -13.31
C PRO A 119 -10.89 1.75 -12.25
N ASN A 120 -10.72 1.41 -10.97
CA ASN A 120 -11.35 2.12 -9.85
C ASN A 120 -10.80 3.54 -9.68
N LEU A 121 -9.46 3.70 -9.82
CA LEU A 121 -8.78 4.98 -9.78
C LEU A 121 -9.19 5.86 -10.96
N GLN A 122 -9.25 5.30 -12.18
CA GLN A 122 -9.72 6.00 -13.38
C GLN A 122 -11.17 6.45 -13.24
N LEU A 123 -12.03 5.63 -12.66
CA LEU A 123 -13.41 6.02 -12.40
C LEU A 123 -13.47 7.21 -11.43
N ALA A 124 -12.77 7.16 -10.29
CA ALA A 124 -12.72 8.27 -9.35
C ALA A 124 -12.16 9.55 -9.98
N ALA A 125 -11.09 9.44 -10.78
CA ALA A 125 -10.55 10.58 -11.50
C ALA A 125 -11.58 11.22 -12.46
N LYS A 126 -12.37 10.38 -13.14
CA LYS A 126 -13.44 10.83 -14.04
C LYS A 126 -14.63 11.44 -13.29
N THR A 127 -15.05 10.87 -12.16
CA THR A 127 -16.25 11.30 -11.42
C THR A 127 -15.97 12.45 -10.47
N ASN A 128 -14.80 12.47 -9.83
CA ASN A 128 -14.47 13.33 -8.70
C ASN A 128 -13.32 14.32 -9.00
N GLY A 129 -12.79 14.28 -10.23
CA GLY A 129 -11.79 15.23 -10.73
C GLY A 129 -10.34 14.86 -10.48
N GLY A 130 -10.07 13.74 -9.80
CA GLY A 130 -8.75 13.17 -9.61
C GLY A 130 -8.77 11.92 -8.73
N ALA A 131 -7.68 11.16 -8.75
CA ALA A 131 -7.41 10.09 -7.81
C ALA A 131 -5.96 10.18 -7.35
N SER A 132 -5.62 9.61 -6.20
CA SER A 132 -4.26 9.59 -5.67
C SER A 132 -3.88 8.19 -5.22
N VAL A 133 -2.64 7.82 -5.48
CA VAL A 133 -2.02 6.60 -4.97
C VAL A 133 -0.86 7.02 -4.08
N VAL A 134 -0.73 6.39 -2.93
CA VAL A 134 0.32 6.66 -1.96
C VAL A 134 1.03 5.36 -1.64
N GLN A 135 2.35 5.34 -1.82
CA GLN A 135 3.20 4.17 -1.65
C GLN A 135 4.08 4.35 -0.42
N LEU A 136 3.69 3.81 0.73
CA LEU A 136 4.44 4.05 1.97
C LEU A 136 5.82 3.42 1.90
N SER A 137 6.82 4.28 1.72
CA SER A 137 8.22 3.88 1.64
C SER A 137 8.89 3.85 3.02
N SER A 138 10.18 4.16 3.07
CA SER A 138 10.96 4.32 4.29
C SER A 138 12.14 5.23 4.01
N TYR A 139 12.58 5.97 5.02
CA TYR A 139 13.86 6.66 5.01
C TYR A 139 15.03 5.72 4.65
N LEU A 140 14.93 4.45 5.05
CA LEU A 140 15.92 3.42 4.73
C LEU A 140 15.89 2.96 3.26
N GLY A 141 14.85 3.33 2.50
CA GLY A 141 14.82 3.11 1.04
C GLY A 141 15.67 4.10 0.25
N SER A 142 16.29 5.09 0.89
CA SER A 142 17.18 6.06 0.25
C SER A 142 18.63 5.61 0.40
N ILE A 143 19.32 5.42 -0.73
CA ILE A 143 20.76 5.10 -0.75
C ILE A 143 21.57 6.23 -0.09
N GLY A 144 21.21 7.49 -0.37
CA GLY A 144 21.90 8.66 0.20
C GLY A 144 21.69 8.81 1.72
N SER A 145 20.69 8.14 2.28
CA SER A 145 20.45 8.09 3.73
C SER A 145 21.35 7.08 4.44
N PHE A 146 22.06 6.21 3.73
CA PHE A 146 23.03 5.27 4.31
C PHE A 146 24.35 6.00 4.61
N THR A 147 24.58 6.33 5.88
CA THR A 147 25.74 7.09 6.34
C THR A 147 26.33 6.45 7.60
N ALA A 148 27.52 6.87 8.00
CA ALA A 148 28.13 6.43 9.26
C ALA A 148 27.25 6.70 10.50
N LYS A 149 26.41 7.75 10.47
CA LYS A 149 25.49 8.08 11.57
C LYS A 149 24.22 7.24 11.59
N THR A 150 23.86 6.64 10.46
CA THR A 150 22.60 5.92 10.26
C THR A 150 22.78 4.41 10.10
N THR A 151 24.03 3.92 9.98
CA THR A 151 24.36 2.49 9.77
C THR A 151 23.63 1.55 10.73
N GLY A 152 23.50 1.90 12.01
CA GLY A 152 22.80 1.08 12.99
C GLY A 152 21.32 0.81 12.65
N PHE A 153 20.63 1.75 11.99
CA PHE A 153 19.26 1.52 11.53
C PHE A 153 19.20 0.56 10.33
N PHE A 154 20.19 0.62 9.45
CA PHE A 154 20.28 -0.28 8.30
C PHE A 154 20.68 -1.70 8.72
N GLU A 155 21.59 -1.83 9.69
CA GLU A 155 21.96 -3.11 10.29
C GLU A 155 20.74 -3.77 10.94
N GLN A 156 19.96 -3.02 11.73
CA GLN A 156 18.72 -3.53 12.34
C GLN A 156 17.65 -3.93 11.31
N ALA A 157 17.53 -3.17 10.22
CA ALA A 157 16.58 -3.48 9.15
C ALA A 157 17.00 -4.67 8.28
N GLY A 158 18.28 -5.04 8.33
CA GLY A 158 18.90 -6.04 7.46
C GLY A 158 18.91 -5.62 5.99
N TYR A 159 19.42 -6.48 5.12
CA TYR A 159 19.59 -6.15 3.69
C TYR A 159 18.27 -6.04 2.92
N GLY A 160 17.30 -6.91 3.22
CA GLY A 160 16.10 -7.06 2.40
C GLY A 160 15.09 -5.91 2.53
N TYR A 161 14.94 -5.31 3.72
CA TYR A 161 13.95 -4.25 3.92
C TYR A 161 14.35 -2.94 3.20
N PRO A 162 15.53 -2.34 3.44
CA PRO A 162 16.00 -1.14 2.75
C PRO A 162 16.00 -1.29 1.24
N SER A 163 16.50 -2.42 0.72
CA SER A 163 16.54 -2.70 -0.72
C SER A 163 15.15 -2.80 -1.34
N SER A 164 14.19 -3.47 -0.67
CA SER A 164 12.80 -3.52 -1.15
C SER A 164 12.13 -2.14 -1.18
N LYS A 165 12.43 -1.26 -0.21
CA LYS A 165 11.89 0.11 -0.18
C LYS A 165 12.56 1.02 -1.21
N ALA A 166 13.86 0.84 -1.48
CA ALA A 166 14.52 1.50 -2.60
C ALA A 166 13.92 1.09 -3.94
N ALA A 167 13.62 -0.20 -4.11
CA ALA A 167 12.93 -0.70 -5.30
C ALA A 167 11.50 -0.15 -5.41
N LEU A 168 10.77 -0.04 -4.30
CA LEU A 168 9.45 0.60 -4.28
C LEU A 168 9.53 2.07 -4.72
N ASN A 169 10.55 2.82 -4.29
CA ASN A 169 10.74 4.22 -4.68
C ASN A 169 10.87 4.39 -6.20
N ILE A 170 11.72 3.58 -6.84
CA ILE A 170 11.90 3.69 -8.30
C ILE A 170 10.65 3.25 -9.06
N ILE A 171 9.97 2.18 -8.62
CA ILE A 171 8.69 1.76 -9.20
C ILE A 171 7.64 2.86 -9.05
N THR A 172 7.59 3.51 -7.89
CA THR A 172 6.66 4.61 -7.66
C THR A 172 6.96 5.75 -8.62
N ARG A 173 8.23 6.11 -8.82
CA ARG A 173 8.58 7.15 -9.78
C ARG A 173 8.19 6.77 -11.21
N SER A 174 8.39 5.52 -11.62
CA SER A 174 7.98 5.02 -12.94
C SER A 174 6.45 5.03 -13.10
N LEU A 175 5.71 4.48 -12.14
CA LEU A 175 4.24 4.48 -12.14
C LEU A 175 3.66 5.89 -12.21
N ALA A 176 4.33 6.89 -11.61
CA ALA A 176 3.86 8.27 -11.64
C ALA A 176 3.81 8.82 -13.07
N PHE A 177 4.72 8.39 -13.94
CA PHE A 177 4.68 8.76 -15.36
C PHE A 177 3.51 8.11 -16.08
N ASP A 178 3.26 6.82 -15.83
CA ASP A 178 2.16 6.09 -16.48
C ASP A 178 0.78 6.64 -16.05
N LEU A 179 0.64 7.00 -14.77
CA LEU A 179 -0.60 7.47 -14.15
C LEU A 179 -0.99 8.92 -14.51
N GLN A 180 -0.08 9.73 -15.06
CA GLN A 180 -0.36 11.10 -15.51
C GLN A 180 -1.51 11.15 -16.53
N SER A 181 -1.56 10.16 -17.42
CA SER A 181 -2.60 10.03 -18.45
C SER A 181 -4.01 9.93 -17.87
N CYS A 182 -4.15 9.45 -16.63
CA CYS A 182 -5.41 9.17 -15.97
C CYS A 182 -5.83 10.25 -14.95
N ARG A 183 -5.07 11.36 -14.82
CA ARG A 183 -5.21 12.35 -13.72
C ARG A 183 -5.11 11.72 -12.33
N CYS A 184 -4.33 10.64 -12.22
CA CYS A 184 -4.00 10.02 -10.96
C CYS A 184 -2.65 10.60 -10.48
N ALA A 185 -2.62 11.20 -9.29
CA ALA A 185 -1.38 11.59 -8.63
C ALA A 185 -0.77 10.38 -7.91
N LEU A 186 0.56 10.37 -7.77
CA LEU A 186 1.27 9.31 -7.06
C LEU A 186 2.33 9.91 -6.15
N ASP A 187 2.33 9.52 -4.88
CA ASP A 187 3.24 9.98 -3.84
C ASP A 187 3.91 8.81 -3.09
N THR A 188 5.07 9.04 -2.46
CA THR A 188 5.87 8.07 -1.68
C THR A 188 5.91 8.38 -0.20
#